data_AF-A0A3B3SQN0-F1
#
_entry.id   AF-A0A3B3SQN0-F1
#
_cell.length_a   1.000
_cell.length_b   1.000
_cell.length_c   1.000
_cell.angle_alpha   90.00
_cell.angle_beta   90.00
_cell.angle_gamma   90.00
#
_symmetry.space_group_name_H-M   'P 1'
#
loop_
_entity.id
_entity.type
_entity.pdbx_description
1 polymer ?
#
loop_
_entity_poly.entity_id
_entity_poly.type
_entity_poly.pdbx_seq_one_letter_code
_entity_poly.pdbx_strand_id
1 'polypeptide(L)'
;FLSREQLVLRYNVPLSHHRQRHLGSPDLEVIVDPRDQGRGALSDLGFLKDDQLIIASSGLRRNPPGQKMSYKAVQSYAKRDTAVLPPAHGDPGRAERLKLDELEKDAEDLEIKEQGFNEAVSERISLRRRLPEVRHPACLSWQHSASLPSATVIICFHNEAWSTLLRTVHSVLDTAPRQHLREIILVDDLSQLGHLKSALGEYVSKLEGVRLIRSSRRLGVVGCRMLGAARALGEVLMFLDSHCECQRGWLEPLLERIAGDR
;
A
#
# COMPACT_ATOMS: atom_id res chain seq x y z
N PHE A 1 54.20 -0.05 20.16
CA PHE A 1 54.68 1.16 20.84
C PHE A 1 53.69 2.28 20.59
N LEU A 2 53.33 2.97 21.68
CA LEU A 2 52.46 4.15 21.87
C LEU A 2 52.82 5.31 20.90
N SER A 3 52.09 6.41 20.67
CA SER A 3 51.07 7.19 21.41
C SER A 3 50.33 8.09 20.38
N ARG A 4 49.02 8.39 20.48
CA ARG A 4 48.40 9.55 21.18
C ARG A 4 49.15 10.89 21.05
N GLU A 5 48.47 11.90 20.51
CA GLU A 5 48.41 13.25 21.08
C GLU A 5 47.15 14.02 20.65
N GLN A 6 46.56 14.71 21.64
CA GLN A 6 45.36 15.52 21.58
C GLN A 6 45.74 16.97 21.26
N LEU A 7 44.86 17.72 20.58
CA LEU A 7 44.87 19.19 20.72
C LEU A 7 43.46 19.68 21.04
N VAL A 8 43.35 20.27 22.24
CA VAL A 8 42.21 20.98 22.78
C VAL A 8 42.37 22.46 22.42
N LEU A 9 41.34 23.07 21.82
CA LEU A 9 41.21 24.53 21.83
C LEU A 9 39.77 24.89 22.24
N ARG A 10 39.67 25.44 23.45
CA ARG A 10 38.51 26.15 23.98
C ARG A 10 38.61 27.61 23.54
N TYR A 11 37.52 28.20 23.05
CA TYR A 11 37.32 29.65 23.07
C TYR A 11 35.90 29.98 23.54
N ASN A 12 35.83 30.93 24.48
CA ASN A 12 34.64 31.38 25.19
C ASN A 12 33.82 32.41 24.39
N VAL A 13 32.53 32.44 24.74
CA VAL A 13 31.42 33.30 24.31
C VAL A 13 31.60 34.78 24.72
N PRO A 14 30.90 35.71 24.05
CA PRO A 14 30.07 36.66 24.80
C PRO A 14 28.62 36.78 24.27
N LEU A 15 27.70 37.01 25.21
CA LEU A 15 26.28 37.26 25.04
C LEU A 15 26.01 38.69 24.56
N SER A 16 25.02 38.88 23.68
CA SER A 16 24.24 40.13 23.59
C SER A 16 22.81 39.87 23.12
N HIS A 17 21.86 40.48 23.82
CA HIS A 17 20.41 40.40 23.57
C HIS A 17 20.00 41.25 22.38
N HIS A 18 19.17 40.70 21.48
CA HIS A 18 18.16 41.49 20.78
C HIS A 18 16.89 40.65 20.55
N ARG A 19 15.78 41.11 21.14
CA ARG A 19 14.42 40.68 20.83
C ARG A 19 14.04 41.16 19.43
N GLN A 20 13.65 40.25 18.55
CA GLN A 20 12.70 40.55 17.48
C GLN A 20 11.57 39.52 17.52
N ARG A 21 10.35 40.03 17.74
CA ARG A 21 9.10 39.30 17.52
C ARG A 21 8.93 39.13 16.01
N HIS A 22 8.75 37.90 15.54
CA HIS A 22 8.13 37.67 14.24
C HIS A 22 7.06 36.59 14.35
N LEU A 23 6.03 36.82 13.55
CA LEU A 23 4.65 36.34 13.62
C LEU A 23 4.53 34.80 13.60
N GLY A 24 3.49 34.32 14.30
CA GLY A 24 3.16 32.91 14.42
C GLY A 24 2.80 32.24 13.10
N SER A 25 3.20 30.97 12.97
CA SER A 25 2.64 30.00 12.04
C SER A 25 1.25 29.55 12.54
N PRO A 26 0.23 29.40 11.67
CA PRO A 26 -1.07 28.90 12.10
C PRO A 26 -1.00 27.39 12.38
N ASP A 27 -1.33 27.04 13.62
CA ASP A 27 -2.09 25.87 14.09
C ASP A 27 -1.83 24.50 13.44
N LEU A 28 -1.02 23.70 14.13
CA LEU A 28 -0.99 22.23 14.07
C LEU A 28 -1.99 21.69 15.12
N GLU A 29 -3.12 21.13 14.68
CA GLU A 29 -3.94 20.27 15.56
C GLU A 29 -3.39 18.85 15.55
N VAL A 30 -2.83 18.45 16.69
CA VAL A 30 -2.36 17.09 16.98
C VAL A 30 -3.51 16.30 17.58
N ILE A 31 -3.90 15.19 16.95
CA ILE A 31 -4.80 14.21 17.58
C ILE A 31 -3.97 12.95 17.91
N VAL A 32 -3.74 12.75 19.21
CA VAL A 32 -3.11 11.56 19.80
C VAL A 32 -4.20 10.52 20.08
N ASP A 33 -4.04 9.26 19.64
CA ASP A 33 -4.90 8.14 20.07
C ASP A 33 -4.59 7.82 21.54
N PRO A 34 -5.58 7.77 22.45
CA PRO A 34 -5.38 7.59 23.89
C PRO A 34 -4.95 6.17 24.32
N ARG A 35 -4.53 5.29 23.40
CA ARG A 35 -4.13 3.90 23.73
C ARG A 35 -2.62 3.62 23.71
N ASP A 36 -1.79 4.63 23.55
CA ASP A 36 -0.34 4.45 23.64
C ASP A 36 0.15 4.54 25.10
N GLN A 37 -0.13 3.49 25.87
CA GLN A 37 0.63 3.18 27.08
C GLN A 37 1.35 1.85 26.90
N GLY A 38 2.59 1.96 26.39
CA GLY A 38 3.70 1.08 26.76
C GLY A 38 3.76 -0.25 26.03
N ARG A 39 4.78 -0.39 25.18
CA ARG A 39 5.68 -1.55 25.16
C ARG A 39 7.02 -1.15 24.53
N GLY A 40 8.01 -1.00 25.39
CA GLY A 40 9.40 -0.81 25.00
C GLY A 40 9.96 -2.12 24.44
N ALA A 41 10.30 -2.09 23.16
CA ALA A 41 11.28 -2.95 22.51
C ALA A 41 11.49 -2.45 21.08
N LEU A 42 11.99 -1.21 20.91
CA LEU A 42 12.38 -0.63 19.60
C LEU A 42 13.26 0.62 19.77
N SER A 43 13.99 0.73 20.88
CA SER A 43 14.81 1.91 21.22
C SER A 43 15.96 2.20 20.25
N ASP A 44 16.30 1.26 19.35
CA ASP A 44 17.46 1.39 18.46
C ASP A 44 17.13 1.78 17.00
N LEU A 45 15.86 2.07 16.66
CA LEU A 45 15.49 2.64 15.35
C LEU A 45 15.21 4.15 15.45
N GLY A 46 16.19 4.92 15.89
CA GLY A 46 16.10 6.39 15.98
C GLY A 46 15.68 7.09 14.67
N PHE A 47 15.86 6.42 13.54
CA PHE A 47 15.50 6.87 12.20
C PHE A 47 13.99 6.91 11.90
N LEU A 48 13.15 6.19 12.66
CA LEU A 48 11.70 6.08 12.42
C LEU A 48 10.85 7.08 13.23
N LYS A 49 11.45 7.85 14.14
CA LYS A 49 10.72 8.77 15.02
C LYS A 49 10.25 10.07 14.33
N ASP A 50 10.90 10.46 13.24
CA ASP A 50 10.67 11.74 12.56
C ASP A 50 9.63 11.69 11.43
N ASP A 51 9.09 10.51 11.12
CA ASP A 51 8.10 10.34 10.06
C ASP A 51 6.69 10.63 10.63
N GLN A 52 6.27 11.90 10.54
CA GLN A 52 4.92 12.33 10.90
C GLN A 52 3.88 11.65 10.01
N LEU A 53 2.92 10.97 10.64
CA LEU A 53 1.88 10.20 9.95
C LEU A 53 0.72 11.11 9.55
N ILE A 54 0.35 11.08 8.28
CA ILE A 54 -0.99 11.49 7.84
C ILE A 54 -1.82 10.22 7.73
N ILE A 55 -2.58 9.90 8.78
CA ILE A 55 -3.61 8.87 8.74
C ILE A 55 -4.86 9.52 8.14
N ALA A 56 -5.25 9.12 6.92
CA ALA A 56 -6.50 9.56 6.34
C ALA A 56 -7.66 8.98 7.17
N SER A 57 -8.24 9.79 8.07
CA SER A 57 -9.48 9.47 8.77
C SER A 57 -10.61 10.36 8.23
N SER A 58 -11.70 9.73 7.81
CA SER A 58 -12.90 10.41 7.31
C SER A 58 -13.71 10.97 8.49
N GLY A 59 -13.55 12.26 8.77
CA GLY A 59 -14.44 13.00 9.67
C GLY A 59 -15.79 13.27 9.00
N LEU A 60 -16.88 12.81 9.62
CA LEU A 60 -18.25 13.17 9.26
C LEU A 60 -18.47 14.68 9.42
N ARG A 61 -18.51 15.43 8.31
CA ARG A 61 -19.04 16.80 8.27
C ARG A 61 -20.34 16.84 7.46
N ARG A 62 -21.42 17.27 8.12
CA ARG A 62 -22.72 17.62 7.50
C ARG A 62 -22.54 18.89 6.67
N ASN A 63 -22.97 18.87 5.41
CA ASN A 63 -23.09 20.06 4.55
C ASN A 63 -24.56 20.53 4.45
N PRO A 64 -24.82 21.86 4.38
CA PRO A 64 -26.14 22.44 4.14
C PRO A 64 -26.51 22.48 2.64
N PRO A 65 -27.78 22.78 2.27
CA PRO A 65 -28.31 22.42 0.96
C PRO A 65 -28.20 23.53 -0.09
N GLY A 66 -27.93 23.12 -1.34
CA GLY A 66 -28.56 23.72 -2.52
C GLY A 66 -27.64 24.29 -3.59
N GLN A 67 -27.42 23.53 -4.68
CA GLN A 67 -27.61 24.03 -6.04
C GLN A 67 -27.84 22.87 -7.01
N LYS A 68 -28.93 22.95 -7.78
CA LYS A 68 -29.40 21.93 -8.72
C LYS A 68 -28.48 21.90 -9.95
N MET A 69 -27.89 20.75 -10.24
CA MET A 69 -27.34 20.42 -11.56
C MET A 69 -28.15 19.27 -12.15
N SER A 70 -28.78 19.52 -13.30
CA SER A 70 -29.64 18.59 -14.02
C SER A 70 -28.81 17.55 -14.76
N TYR A 71 -28.78 16.31 -14.26
CA TYR A 71 -28.36 15.15 -15.03
C TYR A 71 -29.60 14.51 -15.69
N LYS A 72 -29.58 14.41 -17.02
CA LYS A 72 -30.57 13.63 -17.76
C LYS A 72 -30.38 12.15 -17.40
N ALA A 73 -31.36 11.58 -16.72
CA ALA A 73 -31.42 10.15 -16.45
C ALA A 73 -31.59 9.39 -17.76
N VAL A 74 -30.59 8.59 -18.14
CA VAL A 74 -30.76 7.54 -19.15
C VAL A 74 -31.32 6.32 -18.42
N GLN A 75 -32.62 6.09 -18.55
CA GLN A 75 -33.25 4.83 -18.13
C GLN A 75 -32.72 3.71 -19.02
N SER A 76 -31.79 2.89 -18.50
CA SER A 76 -31.45 1.63 -19.14
C SER A 76 -32.51 0.58 -18.78
N TYR A 77 -33.31 0.22 -19.77
CA TYR A 77 -34.22 -0.90 -19.72
C TYR A 77 -33.43 -2.19 -19.46
N ALA A 78 -33.69 -2.83 -18.32
CA ALA A 78 -33.14 -4.14 -18.00
C ALA A 78 -33.79 -5.22 -18.87
N LYS A 79 -33.20 -5.48 -20.03
CA LYS A 79 -33.42 -6.72 -20.78
C LYS A 79 -32.42 -7.75 -20.25
N ARG A 80 -32.93 -8.80 -19.59
CA ARG A 80 -32.15 -9.97 -19.21
C ARG A 80 -31.80 -10.75 -20.47
N ASP A 81 -30.71 -10.36 -21.13
CA ASP A 81 -30.03 -11.22 -22.08
C ASP A 81 -28.99 -12.04 -21.30
N THR A 82 -29.18 -13.35 -21.23
CA THR A 82 -28.16 -14.33 -20.82
C THR A 82 -27.10 -14.44 -21.91
N ALA A 83 -26.49 -13.32 -22.30
CA ALA A 83 -25.31 -13.30 -23.14
C ALA A 83 -24.12 -13.57 -22.23
N VAL A 84 -23.39 -14.66 -22.49
CA VAL A 84 -22.06 -14.87 -21.92
C VAL A 84 -21.22 -13.69 -22.41
N LEU A 85 -20.96 -12.73 -21.52
CA LEU A 85 -20.05 -11.62 -21.82
C LEU A 85 -18.72 -12.22 -22.28
N PRO A 86 -18.08 -11.67 -23.32
CA PRO A 86 -16.75 -12.11 -23.70
C PRO A 86 -15.83 -12.08 -22.46
N PRO A 87 -14.89 -13.03 -22.32
CA PRO A 87 -13.97 -13.04 -21.19
C PRO A 87 -13.34 -11.65 -21.04
N ALA A 88 -13.34 -11.12 -19.82
CA ALA A 88 -12.67 -9.85 -19.56
C ALA A 88 -11.18 -9.98 -19.92
N HIS A 89 -10.57 -8.87 -20.35
CA HIS A 89 -9.16 -8.84 -20.70
C HIS A 89 -8.31 -9.49 -19.61
N GLY A 90 -7.52 -10.48 -20.01
CA GLY A 90 -6.54 -11.16 -19.19
C GLY A 90 -7.15 -12.10 -18.15
N ASP A 91 -8.43 -12.45 -18.26
CA ASP A 91 -9.12 -13.37 -17.36
C ASP A 91 -9.25 -14.79 -17.97
N PRO A 92 -9.05 -15.88 -17.18
CA PRO A 92 -8.46 -15.91 -15.85
C PRO A 92 -6.93 -16.09 -15.95
N GLY A 93 -6.18 -15.01 -16.16
CA GLY A 93 -4.73 -15.04 -16.36
C GLY A 93 -4.27 -15.30 -17.80
N ARG A 94 -5.13 -15.04 -18.80
CA ARG A 94 -4.76 -15.19 -20.22
C ARG A 94 -3.82 -14.08 -20.67
N ALA A 95 -3.01 -14.38 -21.68
CA ALA A 95 -2.20 -13.37 -22.35
C ALA A 95 -3.09 -12.38 -23.09
N GLU A 96 -2.80 -11.09 -22.94
CA GLU A 96 -3.47 -10.00 -23.67
C GLU A 96 -2.48 -9.32 -24.59
N ARG A 97 -2.96 -8.95 -25.77
CA ARG A 97 -2.20 -8.14 -26.72
C ARG A 97 -3.12 -7.08 -27.30
N LEU A 98 -2.71 -5.82 -27.18
CA LEU A 98 -3.46 -4.71 -27.73
C LEU A 98 -3.31 -4.69 -29.25
N LYS A 99 -4.40 -4.39 -29.95
CA LYS A 99 -4.35 -4.10 -31.38
C LYS A 99 -4.03 -2.62 -31.52
N LEU A 100 -2.77 -2.33 -31.78
CA LEU A 100 -2.21 -0.99 -31.87
C LEU A 100 -1.77 -0.67 -33.30
N ASP A 101 -1.90 0.58 -33.72
CA ASP A 101 -1.24 1.11 -34.92
C ASP A 101 0.27 1.28 -34.72
N GLU A 102 1.01 1.73 -35.74
CA GLU A 102 2.48 1.83 -35.66
C GLU A 102 2.94 2.89 -34.63
N LEU A 103 2.24 4.01 -34.53
CA LEU A 103 2.58 5.08 -33.58
C LEU A 103 2.28 4.66 -32.14
N GLU A 104 1.16 3.97 -31.95
CA GLU A 104 0.76 3.42 -30.65
C GLU A 104 1.73 2.33 -30.18
N LYS A 105 2.28 1.51 -31.10
CA LYS A 105 3.32 0.53 -30.76
C LYS A 105 4.62 1.18 -30.32
N ASP A 106 5.07 2.21 -31.04
CA ASP A 106 6.29 2.93 -30.66
C ASP A 106 6.14 3.57 -29.26
N ALA A 107 4.95 4.09 -28.95
CA ALA A 107 4.63 4.61 -27.63
C ALA A 107 4.61 3.50 -26.55
N GLU A 108 3.99 2.35 -26.84
CA GLU A 108 3.97 1.18 -25.96
C GLU A 108 5.41 0.68 -25.66
N ASP A 109 6.26 0.58 -26.67
CA ASP A 109 7.65 0.12 -26.53
C ASP A 109 8.49 1.08 -25.67
N LEU A 110 8.26 2.39 -25.81
CA LEU A 110 8.90 3.41 -24.96
C LEU A 110 8.45 3.30 -23.51
N GLU A 111 7.14 3.16 -23.27
CA GLU A 111 6.57 3.00 -21.92
C GLU A 111 7.08 1.72 -21.24
N ILE A 112 7.10 0.59 -21.97
CA ILE A 112 7.66 -0.67 -21.47
C ILE A 112 9.12 -0.50 -21.07
N LYS A 113 9.90 0.25 -21.85
CA LYS A 113 11.31 0.49 -21.53
C LYS A 113 11.51 1.33 -20.29
N GLU A 114 10.61 2.28 -20.02
CA GLU A 114 10.67 3.14 -18.84
C GLU A 114 10.16 2.44 -17.57
N GLN A 115 9.02 1.74 -17.65
CA GLN A 115 8.38 1.10 -16.50
C GLN A 115 8.86 -0.34 -16.25
N GLY A 116 9.45 -0.99 -17.25
CA GLY A 116 9.88 -2.39 -17.22
C GLY A 116 8.75 -3.40 -17.48
N PHE A 117 7.52 -2.94 -17.76
CA PHE A 117 6.36 -3.76 -18.11
C PHE A 117 5.32 -2.93 -18.89
N ASN A 118 4.30 -3.60 -19.44
CA ASN A 118 3.26 -2.95 -20.23
C ASN A 118 2.11 -2.44 -19.35
N GLU A 119 2.19 -1.18 -18.93
CA GLU A 119 1.18 -0.53 -18.10
C GLU A 119 -0.16 -0.37 -18.86
N ALA A 120 -0.14 0.01 -20.13
CA ALA A 120 -1.34 0.13 -20.98
C ALA A 120 -2.18 -1.16 -21.06
N VAL A 121 -1.53 -2.33 -21.14
CA VAL A 121 -2.21 -3.63 -21.04
C VAL A 121 -2.75 -3.84 -19.63
N SER A 122 -1.95 -3.53 -18.61
CA SER A 122 -2.36 -3.67 -17.21
C SER A 122 -3.61 -2.84 -16.91
N GLU A 123 -3.74 -1.62 -17.41
CA GLU A 123 -4.94 -0.78 -17.19
C GLU A 123 -6.23 -1.38 -17.75
N ARG A 124 -6.13 -2.19 -18.82
CA ARG A 124 -7.29 -2.87 -19.44
C ARG A 124 -7.65 -4.16 -18.72
N ILE A 125 -6.72 -4.73 -17.95
CA ILE A 125 -6.95 -5.93 -17.14
C ILE A 125 -7.60 -5.54 -15.81
N SER A 126 -8.69 -6.23 -15.46
CA SER A 126 -9.41 -6.01 -14.21
C SER A 126 -8.48 -6.02 -12.98
N LEU A 127 -8.70 -5.07 -12.05
CA LEU A 127 -8.03 -5.06 -10.74
C LEU A 127 -8.39 -6.28 -9.87
N ARG A 128 -9.46 -7.00 -10.24
CA ARG A 128 -10.00 -8.16 -9.51
C ARG A 128 -10.08 -9.39 -10.42
N ARG A 129 -9.17 -9.53 -11.40
CA ARG A 129 -9.15 -10.72 -12.27
C ARG A 129 -8.89 -11.98 -11.46
N ARG A 130 -9.36 -13.12 -11.95
CA ARG A 130 -9.08 -14.42 -11.32
C ARG A 130 -7.83 -15.01 -11.95
N LEU A 131 -7.03 -15.68 -11.14
CA LEU A 131 -5.95 -16.51 -11.65
C LEU A 131 -6.47 -17.93 -11.94
N PRO A 132 -5.89 -18.63 -12.93
CA PRO A 132 -6.28 -20.00 -13.22
C PRO A 132 -5.79 -20.92 -12.10
N GLU A 133 -6.49 -22.02 -11.80
CA GLU A 133 -6.00 -23.00 -10.83
C GLU A 133 -4.79 -23.75 -11.42
N VAL A 134 -3.62 -23.55 -10.81
CA VAL A 134 -2.34 -24.13 -11.25
C VAL A 134 -1.66 -24.94 -10.16
N ARG A 135 -2.25 -25.02 -8.96
CA ARG A 135 -1.69 -25.77 -7.84
C ARG A 135 -1.82 -27.28 -8.10
N HIS A 136 -0.89 -28.04 -7.51
CA HIS A 136 -0.96 -29.49 -7.54
C HIS A 136 -2.24 -29.97 -6.82
N PRO A 137 -2.97 -31.00 -7.30
CA PRO A 137 -4.22 -31.46 -6.69
C PRO A 137 -4.12 -31.77 -5.18
N ALA A 138 -2.97 -32.25 -4.73
CA ALA A 138 -2.71 -32.51 -3.30
C ALA A 138 -2.84 -31.24 -2.41
N CYS A 139 -2.53 -30.05 -2.94
CA CYS A 139 -2.71 -28.79 -2.23
C CYS A 139 -4.19 -28.46 -2.01
N LEU A 140 -5.09 -28.93 -2.89
CA LEU A 140 -6.53 -28.67 -2.80
C LEU A 140 -7.21 -29.52 -1.73
N SER A 141 -6.66 -30.71 -1.47
CA SER A 141 -7.14 -31.61 -0.42
C SER A 141 -6.50 -31.37 0.95
N TRP A 142 -5.52 -30.45 1.04
CA TRP A 142 -4.82 -30.20 2.29
C TRP A 142 -5.74 -29.52 3.30
N GLN A 143 -5.72 -30.03 4.54
CA GLN A 143 -6.47 -29.45 5.65
C GLN A 143 -5.51 -28.72 6.57
N HIS A 144 -5.81 -27.45 6.84
CA HIS A 144 -5.03 -26.61 7.72
C HIS A 144 -5.53 -26.71 9.16
N SER A 145 -4.65 -26.43 10.11
CA SER A 145 -4.98 -26.32 11.53
C SER A 145 -6.07 -25.26 11.76
N ALA A 146 -7.00 -25.53 12.68
CA ALA A 146 -8.11 -24.63 12.96
C ALA A 146 -7.68 -23.27 13.55
N SER A 147 -6.50 -23.22 14.17
CA SER A 147 -5.96 -22.05 14.86
C SER A 147 -4.66 -21.57 14.21
N LEU A 148 -4.76 -20.90 13.07
CA LEU A 148 -3.62 -20.22 12.45
C LEU A 148 -3.48 -18.79 12.98
N PRO A 149 -2.24 -18.28 13.13
CA PRO A 149 -2.00 -16.92 13.58
C PRO A 149 -2.54 -15.87 12.58
N SER A 150 -2.82 -14.67 13.08
CA SER A 150 -3.19 -13.55 12.23
C SER A 150 -1.97 -12.94 11.50
N ALA A 151 -2.17 -12.42 10.30
CA ALA A 151 -1.12 -11.87 9.45
C ALA A 151 -1.40 -10.42 9.04
N THR A 152 -0.37 -9.58 9.11
CA THR A 152 -0.35 -8.26 8.45
C THR A 152 0.44 -8.36 7.15
N VAL A 153 -0.21 -8.01 6.03
CA VAL A 153 0.45 -7.93 4.73
C VAL A 153 1.01 -6.53 4.54
N ILE A 154 2.31 -6.41 4.26
CA ILE A 154 3.02 -5.14 4.07
C ILE A 154 3.44 -5.04 2.62
N ILE A 155 2.97 -3.99 1.94
CA ILE A 155 3.27 -3.70 0.55
C ILE A 155 3.97 -2.35 0.47
N CYS A 156 5.24 -2.38 0.11
CA CYS A 156 6.04 -1.20 -0.16
C CYS A 156 5.91 -0.79 -1.62
N PHE A 157 5.78 0.51 -1.88
CA PHE A 157 5.72 1.03 -3.24
C PHE A 157 6.39 2.40 -3.37
N HIS A 158 6.95 2.65 -4.55
CA HIS A 158 7.49 3.94 -4.95
C HIS A 158 7.23 4.12 -6.44
N ASN A 159 6.48 5.15 -6.82
CA ASN A 159 6.13 5.43 -8.23
C ASN A 159 5.52 4.23 -8.97
N GLU A 160 4.73 3.42 -8.27
CA GLU A 160 4.07 2.25 -8.86
C GLU A 160 2.86 2.65 -9.73
N ALA A 161 2.62 1.88 -10.79
CA ALA A 161 1.44 2.03 -11.62
C ALA A 161 0.15 1.82 -10.80
N TRP A 162 -0.90 2.59 -11.11
CA TRP A 162 -2.17 2.50 -10.37
C TRP A 162 -2.78 1.10 -10.48
N SER A 163 -2.76 0.55 -11.70
CA SER A 163 -3.39 -0.72 -12.02
C SER A 163 -2.71 -1.90 -11.31
N THR A 164 -1.38 -1.94 -11.26
CA THR A 164 -0.61 -3.00 -10.60
C THR A 164 -0.74 -2.93 -9.09
N LEU A 165 -0.57 -1.74 -8.48
CA LEU A 165 -0.70 -1.54 -7.04
C LEU A 165 -2.06 -1.99 -6.52
N LEU A 166 -3.14 -1.52 -7.14
CA LEU A 166 -4.48 -1.87 -6.68
C LEU A 166 -4.86 -3.30 -7.01
N ARG A 167 -4.33 -3.89 -8.09
CA ARG A 167 -4.53 -5.32 -8.36
C ARG A 167 -3.87 -6.17 -7.28
N THR A 168 -2.69 -5.78 -6.78
CA THR A 168 -2.05 -6.45 -5.63
C THR A 168 -2.93 -6.38 -4.38
N VAL A 169 -3.40 -5.18 -4.02
CA VAL A 169 -4.28 -4.99 -2.85
C VAL A 169 -5.54 -5.84 -2.95
N HIS A 170 -6.22 -5.78 -4.09
CA HIS A 170 -7.44 -6.55 -4.31
C HIS A 170 -7.18 -8.05 -4.38
N SER A 171 -6.07 -8.48 -4.96
CA SER A 171 -5.69 -9.88 -5.00
C SER A 171 -5.52 -10.44 -3.58
N VAL A 172 -4.87 -9.70 -2.67
CA VAL A 172 -4.76 -10.09 -1.26
C VAL A 172 -6.14 -10.14 -0.59
N LEU A 173 -6.95 -9.07 -0.73
CA LEU A 173 -8.29 -9.01 -0.12
C LEU A 173 -9.22 -10.13 -0.60
N ASP A 174 -9.11 -10.53 -1.87
CA ASP A 174 -10.03 -11.48 -2.50
C ASP A 174 -9.57 -12.95 -2.35
N THR A 175 -8.32 -13.20 -1.94
CA THR A 175 -7.75 -14.55 -1.85
C THR A 175 -7.28 -14.97 -0.45
N ALA A 176 -6.98 -14.03 0.44
CA ALA A 176 -6.63 -14.33 1.82
C ALA A 176 -7.90 -14.53 2.68
N PRO A 177 -7.98 -15.59 3.51
CA PRO A 177 -9.11 -15.77 4.42
C PRO A 177 -9.21 -14.61 5.43
N ARG A 178 -10.39 -13.98 5.53
CA ARG A 178 -10.62 -12.81 6.41
C ARG A 178 -10.29 -13.08 7.88
N GLN A 179 -10.43 -14.31 8.34
CA GLN A 179 -10.10 -14.71 9.71
C GLN A 179 -8.59 -14.69 10.02
N HIS A 180 -7.74 -14.78 8.99
CA HIS A 180 -6.28 -14.77 9.15
C HIS A 180 -5.65 -13.47 8.63
N LEU A 181 -6.31 -12.71 7.76
CA LEU A 181 -5.84 -11.40 7.32
C LEU A 181 -6.21 -10.31 8.34
N ARG A 182 -5.24 -9.88 9.14
CA ARG A 182 -5.45 -8.82 10.15
C ARG A 182 -5.65 -7.46 9.50
N GLU A 183 -4.75 -7.12 8.58
CA GLU A 183 -4.75 -5.87 7.83
C GLU A 183 -3.75 -5.95 6.65
N ILE A 184 -3.89 -5.02 5.71
CA ILE A 184 -2.90 -4.69 4.69
C ILE A 184 -2.34 -3.30 5.01
N ILE A 185 -1.02 -3.15 5.08
CA ILE A 185 -0.33 -1.88 5.21
C ILE A 185 0.35 -1.57 3.87
N LEU A 186 -0.15 -0.53 3.20
CA LEU A 186 0.53 0.12 2.09
C LEU A 186 1.50 1.15 2.64
N VAL A 187 2.77 1.09 2.22
CA VAL A 187 3.80 2.05 2.61
C VAL A 187 4.32 2.77 1.38
N ASP A 188 3.97 4.06 1.25
CA ASP A 188 4.47 4.96 0.20
C ASP A 188 5.88 5.44 0.58
N ASP A 189 6.88 4.93 -0.15
CA ASP A 189 8.29 5.32 -0.02
C ASP A 189 8.59 6.55 -0.86
N LEU A 190 7.95 7.68 -0.53
CA LEU A 190 8.11 8.98 -1.20
C LEU A 190 7.84 8.94 -2.73
N SER A 191 6.69 8.42 -3.15
CA SER A 191 6.26 8.49 -4.55
C SER A 191 6.06 9.94 -4.99
N GLN A 192 6.22 10.22 -6.28
CA GLN A 192 6.06 11.53 -6.91
C GLN A 192 4.87 11.58 -7.86
N LEU A 193 4.38 10.42 -8.34
CA LEU A 193 3.24 10.35 -9.24
C LEU A 193 1.95 10.85 -8.58
N GLY A 194 1.21 11.73 -9.28
CA GLY A 194 0.05 12.44 -8.74
C GLY A 194 -1.09 11.52 -8.31
N HIS A 195 -1.37 10.44 -9.04
CA HIS A 195 -2.41 9.47 -8.71
C HIS A 195 -2.14 8.75 -7.38
N LEU A 196 -0.87 8.62 -6.98
CA LEU A 196 -0.49 7.98 -5.73
C LEU A 196 -0.68 8.90 -4.51
N LYS A 197 -1.14 10.14 -4.68
CA LYS A 197 -1.39 11.10 -3.60
C LYS A 197 -2.84 11.04 -3.11
N SER A 198 -3.60 12.12 -3.25
CA SER A 198 -4.94 12.22 -2.70
C SER A 198 -5.89 11.16 -3.26
N ALA A 199 -5.79 10.85 -4.56
CA ALA A 199 -6.64 9.84 -5.21
C ALA A 199 -6.46 8.43 -4.59
N LEU A 200 -5.20 8.00 -4.36
CA LEU A 200 -4.93 6.75 -3.68
C LEU A 200 -5.44 6.75 -2.23
N GLY A 201 -5.22 7.86 -1.50
CA GLY A 201 -5.74 7.98 -0.13
C GLY A 201 -7.26 7.87 -0.06
N GLU A 202 -7.96 8.51 -0.99
CA GLU A 202 -9.42 8.43 -1.08
C GLU A 202 -9.89 7.02 -1.43
N TYR A 203 -9.23 6.36 -2.38
CA TYR A 203 -9.55 4.98 -2.76
C TYR A 203 -9.36 4.02 -1.59
N VAL A 204 -8.20 4.06 -0.94
CA VAL A 204 -7.84 3.18 0.19
C VAL A 204 -8.76 3.39 1.38
N SER A 205 -9.21 4.62 1.65
CA SER A 205 -10.13 4.89 2.78
C SER A 205 -11.49 4.19 2.67
N LYS A 206 -11.86 3.72 1.47
CA LYS A 206 -13.09 2.95 1.21
C LYS A 206 -12.90 1.44 1.39
N LEU A 207 -11.66 0.97 1.59
CA LEU A 207 -11.32 -0.45 1.76
C LEU A 207 -11.21 -0.80 3.24
N GLU A 208 -11.99 -1.80 3.67
CA GLU A 208 -11.90 -2.33 5.02
C GLU A 208 -10.60 -3.11 5.21
N GLY A 209 -9.91 -2.89 6.33
CA GLY A 209 -8.68 -3.62 6.67
C GLY A 209 -7.44 -3.18 5.89
N VAL A 210 -7.47 -2.04 5.17
CA VAL A 210 -6.31 -1.49 4.46
C VAL A 210 -5.91 -0.15 5.07
N ARG A 211 -4.63 0.03 5.35
CA ARG A 211 -4.05 1.28 5.88
C ARG A 211 -2.96 1.78 4.95
N LEU A 212 -2.88 3.09 4.77
CA LEU A 212 -1.83 3.76 4.01
C LEU A 212 -0.93 4.55 4.95
N ILE A 213 0.37 4.28 4.89
CA ILE A 213 1.45 5.01 5.58
C ILE A 213 2.29 5.70 4.51
N ARG A 214 2.70 6.94 4.75
CA ARG A 214 3.58 7.69 3.84
C ARG A 214 4.84 8.12 4.58
N SER A 215 6.01 7.90 3.97
CA SER A 215 7.25 8.49 4.46
C SER A 215 7.44 9.90 3.89
N SER A 216 8.08 10.76 4.69
CA SER A 216 8.48 12.12 4.31
C SER A 216 9.78 12.15 3.50
N ARG A 217 10.45 11.00 3.33
CA ARG A 217 11.72 10.86 2.64
C ARG A 217 11.88 9.48 2.01
N ARG A 218 12.89 9.32 1.14
CA ARG A 218 13.17 8.04 0.51
C ARG A 218 13.93 7.12 1.47
N LEU A 219 13.24 6.10 1.98
CA LEU A 219 13.75 5.09 2.91
C LEU A 219 14.38 3.90 2.18
N GLY A 220 13.96 3.64 0.94
CA GLY A 220 14.30 2.42 0.21
C GLY A 220 13.58 1.19 0.76
N VAL A 221 13.73 0.05 0.08
CA VAL A 221 12.94 -1.18 0.34
C VAL A 221 13.05 -1.65 1.79
N VAL A 222 14.26 -1.66 2.37
CA VAL A 222 14.48 -2.10 3.75
C VAL A 222 13.79 -1.16 4.74
N GLY A 223 14.05 0.14 4.64
CA GLY A 223 13.47 1.12 5.56
C GLY A 223 11.95 1.18 5.45
N CYS A 224 11.41 1.06 4.24
CA CYS A 224 9.98 0.96 4.00
C CYS A 224 9.36 -0.28 4.66
N ARG A 225 9.98 -1.47 4.50
CA ARG A 225 9.51 -2.70 5.15
C ARG A 225 9.58 -2.61 6.68
N MET A 226 10.63 -1.99 7.22
CA MET A 226 10.76 -1.74 8.67
C MET A 226 9.71 -0.77 9.20
N LEU A 227 9.39 0.29 8.46
CA LEU A 227 8.30 1.22 8.81
C LEU A 227 6.95 0.49 8.84
N GLY A 228 6.66 -0.35 7.84
CA GLY A 228 5.46 -1.18 7.84
C GLY A 228 5.42 -2.16 9.01
N ALA A 229 6.52 -2.87 9.26
CA ALA A 229 6.64 -3.86 10.34
C ALA A 229 6.43 -3.24 11.72
N ALA A 230 7.01 -2.06 11.97
CA ALA A 230 6.87 -1.36 13.25
C ALA A 230 5.41 -0.93 13.56
N ARG A 231 4.51 -0.96 12.57
CA ARG A 231 3.11 -0.52 12.69
C ARG A 231 2.09 -1.62 12.44
N ALA A 232 2.56 -2.85 12.23
CA ALA A 232 1.76 -4.03 12.02
C ALA A 232 1.09 -4.51 13.31
N LEU A 233 -0.14 -4.99 13.20
CA LEU A 233 -0.97 -5.48 14.29
C LEU A 233 -1.11 -7.02 14.28
N GLY A 234 -0.77 -7.68 13.18
CA GLY A 234 -0.81 -9.13 13.04
C GLY A 234 0.36 -9.81 13.75
N GLU A 235 0.19 -11.08 14.08
CA GLU A 235 1.23 -11.91 14.70
C GLU A 235 2.33 -12.33 13.72
N VAL A 236 2.00 -12.38 12.43
CA VAL A 236 2.91 -12.72 11.34
C VAL A 236 2.99 -11.56 10.36
N LEU A 237 4.20 -11.26 9.89
CA LEU A 237 4.44 -10.25 8.86
C LEU A 237 4.60 -10.93 7.49
N MET A 238 3.80 -10.50 6.52
CA MET A 238 3.85 -10.99 5.15
C MET A 238 4.27 -9.84 4.23
N PHE A 239 5.45 -9.91 3.64
CA PHE A 239 5.93 -8.87 2.71
C PHE A 239 5.58 -9.28 1.28
N LEU A 240 4.88 -8.40 0.56
CA LEU A 240 4.62 -8.55 -0.87
C LEU A 240 5.13 -7.30 -1.60
N ASP A 241 5.58 -7.50 -2.83
CA ASP A 241 5.86 -6.37 -3.73
C ASP A 241 4.53 -5.81 -4.27
N SER A 242 4.55 -4.60 -4.81
CA SER A 242 3.34 -3.86 -5.18
C SER A 242 2.74 -4.23 -6.54
N HIS A 243 3.30 -5.24 -7.20
CA HIS A 243 2.88 -5.77 -8.50
C HIS A 243 2.77 -7.30 -8.44
N CYS A 244 2.07 -7.83 -7.43
CA CYS A 244 1.83 -9.25 -7.23
C CYS A 244 0.37 -9.62 -7.42
N GLU A 245 0.11 -10.87 -7.81
CA GLU A 245 -1.22 -11.46 -7.77
C GLU A 245 -1.14 -12.81 -7.05
N CYS A 246 -1.95 -12.95 -6.00
CA CYS A 246 -1.98 -14.11 -5.13
C CYS A 246 -2.90 -15.20 -5.70
N GLN A 247 -2.45 -16.45 -5.63
CA GLN A 247 -3.30 -17.61 -5.85
C GLN A 247 -4.28 -17.82 -4.69
N ARG A 248 -5.40 -18.49 -4.93
CA ARG A 248 -6.26 -18.92 -3.81
C ARG A 248 -5.51 -19.89 -2.91
N GLY A 249 -5.72 -19.80 -1.59
CA GLY A 249 -5.08 -20.67 -0.61
C GLY A 249 -3.57 -20.46 -0.47
N TRP A 250 -3.07 -19.25 -0.77
CA TRP A 250 -1.65 -18.91 -0.66
C TRP A 250 -1.19 -18.66 0.77
N LEU A 251 -2.08 -18.19 1.65
CA LEU A 251 -1.71 -17.67 2.96
C LEU A 251 -1.65 -18.80 4.02
N GLU A 252 -2.65 -19.68 4.01
CA GLU A 252 -2.83 -20.74 5.00
C GLU A 252 -1.61 -21.67 5.10
N PRO A 253 -1.00 -22.15 4.00
CA PRO A 253 0.21 -22.98 4.09
C PRO A 253 1.41 -22.25 4.72
N LEU A 254 1.54 -20.94 4.50
CA LEU A 254 2.62 -20.13 5.05
C LEU A 254 2.43 -19.94 6.56
N LEU A 255 1.20 -19.67 6.99
CA LEU A 255 0.87 -19.54 8.40
C LEU A 255 0.97 -20.88 9.14
N GLU A 256 0.54 -21.98 8.51
CA GLU A 256 0.68 -23.34 9.06
C GLU A 256 2.15 -23.64 9.37
N ARG A 257 3.05 -23.37 8.42
CA ARG A 257 4.47 -23.66 8.59
C ARG A 257 5.08 -22.89 9.75
N ILE A 258 4.67 -21.64 9.94
CA ILE A 258 5.12 -20.78 11.05
C ILE A 258 4.51 -21.27 12.37
N ALA A 259 3.22 -21.64 12.38
CA ALA A 259 2.55 -22.13 13.58
C ALA A 259 3.18 -23.43 14.10
N GLY A 260 3.64 -24.31 13.21
CA GLY A 260 4.31 -25.56 13.57
C GLY A 260 5.78 -25.43 14.01
N ASP A 261 6.38 -24.23 13.92
CA ASP A 261 7.77 -23.93 14.33
C ASP A 261 7.84 -22.96 15.52
N ARG A 262 6.71 -22.77 16.22
CA ARG A 262 6.63 -22.00 17.46
C ARG A 262 6.82 -22.93 18.66
#